data_AF-A0A811RRJ2-F1
#
_entry.id   AF-A0A811RRJ2-F1
#
_cell.length_a   1.000
_cell.length_b   1.000
_cell.length_c   1.000
_cell.angle_alpha   90.00
_cell.angle_beta   90.00
_cell.angle_gamma   90.00
#
_symmetry.space_group_name_H-M   'P 1'
#
loop_
_entity.id
_entity.type
_entity.pdbx_description
1 polymer ?
#
loop_
_entity_poly.entity_id
_entity_poly.type
_entity_poly.pdbx_seq_one_letter_code
_entity_poly.pdbx_strand_id
1 'polypeptide(L)'
;MDGTGGMDFYDVSLVDGFNLPVLVAPQGADAGGNCAPAGCVVDLNGGCPAELRVKSKAAGAGVVACKSACQAFGSPLHRRVRESR
;
A
#
# COMPACT_ATOMS: atom_id res chain seq x y z
N MET A 1 -17.72 -12.95 -2.29
CA MET A 1 -16.28 -12.74 -2.50
C MET A 1 -15.70 -14.11 -2.27
N ASP A 2 -15.50 -14.83 -3.35
CA ASP A 2 -15.00 -16.19 -3.37
C ASP A 2 -13.98 -16.19 -4.52
N GLY A 3 -12.71 -16.09 -4.14
CA GLY A 3 -11.61 -16.16 -5.10
C GLY A 3 -11.47 -17.57 -5.69
N THR A 4 -10.37 -17.81 -6.42
CA THR A 4 -10.11 -19.10 -7.04
C THR A 4 -10.05 -20.21 -5.98
N GLY A 5 -10.91 -21.23 -6.11
CA GLY A 5 -10.93 -22.37 -5.19
C GLY A 5 -11.48 -22.07 -3.79
N GLY A 6 -12.29 -21.02 -3.61
CA GLY A 6 -12.87 -20.67 -2.30
C GLY A 6 -11.88 -20.00 -1.35
N MET A 7 -10.74 -19.53 -1.87
CA MET A 7 -9.73 -18.81 -1.11
C MET A 7 -9.82 -17.30 -1.39
N ASP A 8 -9.77 -16.50 -0.33
CA ASP A 8 -9.65 -15.05 -0.45
C ASP A 8 -8.18 -14.62 -0.53
N PHE A 9 -7.91 -13.68 -1.42
CA PHE A 9 -6.61 -13.05 -1.57
C PHE A 9 -6.72 -11.58 -1.18
N TYR A 10 -5.83 -11.14 -0.29
CA TYR A 10 -5.77 -9.77 0.19
C TYR A 10 -4.32 -9.31 0.21
N ASP A 11 -4.11 -8.06 -0.15
CA ASP A 11 -2.82 -7.39 -0.05
C ASP A 11 -3.03 -5.93 0.40
N VAL A 12 -2.00 -5.38 1.03
CA VAL A 12 -1.88 -3.93 1.24
C VAL A 12 -0.85 -3.44 0.23
N SER A 13 -1.29 -2.57 -0.66
CA SER A 13 -0.48 -2.07 -1.77
C SER A 13 -0.15 -0.60 -1.61
N LEU A 14 1.13 -0.26 -1.83
CA LEU A 14 1.63 1.11 -1.90
C LEU A 14 1.77 1.59 -3.36
N VAL A 15 1.19 0.87 -4.32
CA VAL A 15 1.23 1.23 -5.76
C VAL A 15 0.65 2.63 -6.00
N ASP A 16 -0.31 3.05 -5.18
CA ASP A 16 -0.92 4.37 -5.21
C ASP A 16 -0.40 5.33 -4.13
N GLY A 17 0.68 4.96 -3.44
CA GLY A 17 1.26 5.74 -2.37
C GLY A 17 0.72 5.36 -0.98
N PHE A 18 1.05 6.21 -0.02
CA PHE A 18 0.81 6.02 1.41
C PHE A 18 0.32 7.32 2.03
N ASN A 19 -0.61 7.24 2.97
CA ASN A 19 -0.99 8.38 3.82
C ASN A 19 -1.03 8.00 5.31
N LEU A 20 -1.53 6.81 5.64
CA LEU A 20 -1.65 6.30 7.00
C LEU A 20 -1.24 4.81 7.08
N PRO A 21 -0.71 4.36 8.23
CA PRO A 21 -0.45 2.95 8.46
C PRO A 21 -1.73 2.11 8.38
N VAL A 22 -1.65 0.93 7.77
CA VAL A 22 -2.79 0.02 7.64
C VAL A 22 -2.35 -1.42 7.84
N LEU A 23 -3.24 -2.22 8.45
CA LEU A 23 -3.08 -3.66 8.66
C LEU A 23 -4.40 -4.36 8.37
N VAL A 24 -4.34 -5.38 7.52
CA VAL A 24 -5.43 -6.33 7.27
C VAL A 24 -5.05 -7.64 7.95
N ALA A 25 -5.82 -8.02 8.96
CA ALA A 25 -5.63 -9.25 9.72
C ALA A 25 -6.93 -10.08 9.65
N PRO A 26 -6.98 -11.15 8.84
CA PRO A 26 -8.16 -11.99 8.73
C PRO A 26 -8.52 -12.61 10.08
N GLN A 27 -9.82 -12.74 10.35
CA GLN A 27 -10.36 -13.38 11.53
C GLN A 27 -11.22 -14.57 11.12
N GLY A 28 -11.18 -15.65 11.90
CA GLY A 28 -12.03 -16.83 11.65
C GLY A 28 -11.62 -17.70 10.46
N ALA A 29 -10.34 -17.65 10.06
CA ALA A 29 -9.82 -18.54 9.03
C ALA A 29 -9.71 -19.99 9.52
N ASP A 30 -10.11 -20.94 8.67
CA ASP A 30 -9.95 -22.36 8.92
C ASP A 30 -8.47 -22.75 9.06
N ALA A 31 -8.17 -23.74 9.92
CA ALA A 31 -6.81 -24.16 10.27
C ALA A 31 -5.94 -24.63 9.08
N GLY A 32 -6.51 -24.78 7.88
CA GLY A 32 -5.82 -25.14 6.64
C GLY A 32 -5.42 -23.96 5.74
N GLY A 33 -5.84 -22.73 6.04
CA GLY A 33 -5.56 -21.55 5.23
C GLY A 33 -4.35 -20.74 5.72
N ASN A 34 -3.50 -20.25 4.80
CA ASN A 34 -2.41 -19.33 5.13
C ASN A 34 -2.94 -17.89 5.23
N CYS A 35 -3.58 -17.56 6.36
CA CYS A 35 -4.20 -16.27 6.59
C CYS A 35 -3.30 -15.29 7.36
N ALA A 36 -2.10 -15.05 6.83
CA ALA A 36 -1.12 -14.15 7.43
C ALA A 36 -1.53 -12.67 7.32
N PRO A 37 -1.38 -11.84 8.37
CA PRO A 37 -1.66 -10.41 8.28
C PRO A 37 -0.84 -9.72 7.18
N ALA A 38 -1.49 -8.83 6.42
CA ALA A 38 -0.86 -8.01 5.39
C ALA A 38 -0.98 -6.53 5.76
N GLY A 39 0.12 -5.79 5.78
CA GLY A 39 0.08 -4.40 6.20
C GLY A 39 1.36 -3.63 5.99
N CYS A 40 1.21 -2.30 6.02
CA CYS A 40 2.31 -1.35 6.16
C CYS A 40 2.04 -0.53 7.42
N VAL A 41 2.64 -0.96 8.53
CA VAL A 41 2.39 -0.37 9.86
C VAL A 41 3.35 0.75 10.24
N VAL A 42 4.35 1.01 9.39
CA VAL A 42 5.34 2.07 9.59
C VAL A 42 4.84 3.37 8.96
N ASP A 43 5.06 4.50 9.62
CA ASP A 43 4.80 5.82 9.04
C ASP A 43 5.85 6.16 7.98
N LEU A 44 5.48 6.03 6.71
CA LEU A 44 6.35 6.36 5.58
C LEU A 44 6.47 7.87 5.34
N ASN A 45 5.62 8.71 5.95
CA ASN A 45 5.66 10.15 5.72
C ASN A 45 6.96 10.77 6.25
N GLY A 46 7.51 10.25 7.35
CA GLY A 46 8.78 10.72 7.93
C GLY A 46 10.00 10.45 7.06
N GLY A 47 10.01 9.31 6.35
CA GLY A 47 11.09 8.89 5.45
C GLY A 47 10.86 9.22 3.98
N CYS A 48 9.72 9.84 3.62
CA CYS A 48 9.33 10.03 2.23
C CYS A 48 10.35 10.90 1.48
N PRO A 49 10.86 10.48 0.30
CA PRO A 49 11.73 11.30 -0.55
C PRO A 49 11.08 12.61 -0.97
N ALA A 50 11.85 13.68 -1.15
CA ALA A 50 11.33 15.03 -1.37
C ALA A 50 10.40 15.13 -2.59
N GLU A 51 10.72 14.40 -3.65
CA GLU A 51 10.01 14.34 -4.93
C GLU A 51 8.65 13.63 -4.83
N LEU A 52 8.45 12.85 -3.77
CA LEU A 52 7.25 12.04 -3.54
C LEU A 52 6.35 12.62 -2.44
N ARG A 53 6.81 13.63 -1.69
CA ARG A 53 6.07 14.21 -0.57
C ARG A 53 4.80 14.94 -1.03
N VAL A 54 3.71 14.68 -0.34
CA VAL A 54 2.51 15.52 -0.34
C VAL A 54 2.52 16.35 0.94
N LYS A 55 2.46 17.67 0.82
CA LYS A 55 2.40 18.60 1.96
C LYS A 55 0.99 19.14 2.12
N SER A 56 0.58 19.35 3.36
CA SER A 56 -0.68 20.05 3.65
C SER A 56 -0.56 21.53 3.29
N LYS A 57 -1.70 22.15 2.95
CA LYS A 57 -1.81 23.61 2.72
C LYS A 57 -1.86 24.40 4.02
N ALA A 58 -2.08 23.74 5.16
CA ALA A 58 -2.12 24.40 6.46
C ALA A 58 -0.70 24.85 6.87
N ALA A 59 -0.59 26.08 7.39
CA ALA A 59 0.68 26.62 7.86
C ALA A 59 1.28 25.72 8.95
N GLY A 60 2.57 25.37 8.79
CA GLY A 60 3.30 24.53 9.74
C GLY A 60 3.02 23.02 9.63
N ALA A 61 2.13 22.58 8.74
CA ALA A 61 1.87 21.15 8.58
C ALA A 61 2.97 20.45 7.78
N GLY A 62 3.35 19.25 8.24
CA GLY A 62 4.38 18.41 7.64
C GLY A 62 3.94 17.66 6.38
N VAL A 63 4.68 16.61 6.04
CA VAL A 63 4.30 15.65 5.01
C VAL A 63 3.06 14.88 5.50
N VAL A 64 2.01 14.83 4.68
CA VAL A 64 0.73 14.17 5.02
C VAL A 64 0.44 12.92 4.19
N ALA A 65 1.19 12.74 3.09
CA ALA A 65 1.17 11.52 2.29
C ALA A 65 2.48 11.41 1.50
N CYS A 66 2.78 10.20 1.04
CA CYS A 66 3.90 9.88 0.17
C CYS A 66 3.37 9.23 -1.12
N LYS A 67 3.60 9.86 -2.26
CA LYS A 67 3.23 9.30 -3.57
C LYS A 67 4.09 8.09 -3.90
N SER A 68 3.53 7.16 -4.68
CA SER A 68 4.36 6.18 -5.37
C SER A 68 5.12 6.81 -6.54
N ALA A 69 6.20 6.15 -6.98
CA ALA A 69 6.91 6.56 -8.18
C ALA A 69 6.01 6.53 -9.43
N CYS A 70 5.05 5.59 -9.50
CA CYS A 70 4.06 5.51 -10.58
C CYS A 70 3.21 6.78 -10.63
N GLN A 71 2.73 7.27 -9.49
CA GLN A 71 1.93 8.50 -9.42
C GLN A 71 2.77 9.77 -9.58
N ALA A 72 4.01 9.78 -9.11
CA ALA A 72 4.86 10.97 -9.17
C ALA A 72 5.44 11.20 -10.57
N PHE A 73 5.85 10.13 -11.27
CA PHE A 73 6.60 10.25 -12.52
C PHE A 73 5.82 9.79 -13.75
N GLY A 74 4.76 8.98 -13.60
CA GLY A 74 3.91 8.54 -14.71
C GLY A 74 4.59 7.70 -15.79
N SER A 75 5.86 7.29 -15.58
CA SER A 75 6.63 6.58 -16.60
C SER A 75 6.39 5.07 -16.56
N PRO A 76 6.49 4.37 -17.71
CA PRO A 76 6.32 2.92 -17.78
C PRO A 76 7.31 2.15 -16.91
N LEU A 77 8.51 2.71 -16.67
CA LEU A 77 9.55 2.12 -15.83
C LEU A 77 9.07 1.89 -14.38
N HIS A 78 8.17 2.74 -13.89
CA HIS A 78 7.65 2.65 -12.52
C HIS A 78 6.35 1.85 -12.42
N ARG A 79 5.80 1.38 -13.54
CA ARG A 79 4.61 0.54 -13.55
C ARG A 79 5.04 -0.89 -13.28
N ARG A 80 4.53 -1.48 -12.19
CA ARG A 80 4.61 -2.93 -12.02
C ARG A 80 3.77 -3.59 -13.11
N VAL A 81 4.41 -4.30 -14.02
CA VAL A 81 3.73 -5.27 -14.87
C VAL A 81 3.34 -6.42 -13.95
N ARG A 82 2.04 -6.65 -13.72
CA ARG A 82 1.61 -7.90 -13.08
C ARG A 82 1.83 -9.00 -14.11
N GLU A 83 2.92 -9.73 -13.96
CA GLU A 83 3.13 -10.98 -14.68
C GLU A 83 2.13 -11.98 -14.09
N SER A 84 1.05 -12.27 -14.82
CA SER A 84 0.12 -13.35 -14.49
C SER A 84 0.89 -14.68 -14.55
N ARG A 85 1.37 -15.14 -13.40
CA ARG A 85 1.53 -16.58 -13.17
C ARG A 85 0.29 -17.10 -12.49
#